data_AF-A0A6H1K0E3-F1
#
_entry.id   AF-A0A6H1K0E3-F1
#
_cell.length_a   1.000
_cell.length_b   1.000
_cell.length_c   1.000
_cell.angle_alpha   90.00
_cell.angle_beta   90.00
_cell.angle_gamma   90.00
#
_symmetry.space_group_name_H-M   'P 1'
#
loop_
_entity.id
_entity.type
_entity.pdbx_description
1 polymer ?
#
loop_
_entity_poly.entity_id
_entity_poly.type
_entity_poly.pdbx_seq_one_letter_code
_entity_poly.pdbx_strand_id
1 'polypeptide(L)'
;MAATHLDTLLKDRDLSAFVVFSSIAGVWGSGGQSAYAAANAQLDALVERRRARGLVGTAVAWGPWAGGGMVTDDGAGELARRGLRVMDPDRALAGLGRALDLGDGTVVVADVDWERFLPTFTSSRPSPLLSVLPEAAAPAAGPDDTAARAADLRHRLSELSTTDRKLALRNLVRDRAASVLGRADGQSIEPGQAFRTIGFDSLTAVELRNQLNLDTGLRLPTTLVFDYPTPGHLAEHLHTELFPDTAGPADADEDTLRKKLSTIPLARLQESGLLTALLALAEPDGPSEAEGTAPGVTAEAQDDDLISTMDVDDLVQLALGDSAH
;
A
#
# COMPACT_ATOMS: atom_id res chain seq x y z
N MET A 1 -36.88 0.70 -12.36
CA MET A 1 -38.29 0.23 -12.27
C MET A 1 -39.25 1.33 -11.81
N ALA A 2 -39.18 1.86 -10.59
CA ALA A 2 -40.14 2.88 -10.11
C ALA A 2 -40.14 4.19 -10.95
N ALA A 3 -38.98 4.72 -11.29
CA ALA A 3 -38.88 5.96 -12.09
C ALA A 3 -39.50 5.82 -13.49
N THR A 4 -39.39 4.65 -14.13
CA THR A 4 -40.04 4.35 -15.41
C THR A 4 -41.57 4.35 -15.29
N HIS A 5 -42.10 3.86 -14.16
CA HIS A 5 -43.54 3.93 -13.90
C HIS A 5 -43.99 5.39 -13.69
N LEU A 6 -43.23 6.18 -12.93
CA LEU A 6 -43.51 7.62 -12.76
C LEU A 6 -43.51 8.37 -14.11
N ASP A 7 -42.51 8.12 -14.95
CA ASP A 7 -42.43 8.72 -16.30
C ASP A 7 -43.67 8.37 -17.13
N THR A 8 -44.11 7.12 -17.09
CA THR A 8 -45.28 6.63 -17.84
C THR A 8 -46.58 7.25 -17.33
N LEU A 9 -46.75 7.32 -16.00
CA LEU A 9 -47.97 7.85 -15.37
C LEU A 9 -48.10 9.37 -15.48
N LEU A 10 -46.97 10.07 -15.60
CA LEU A 10 -46.91 11.54 -15.61
C LEU A 10 -46.53 12.12 -16.99
N LYS A 11 -46.60 11.32 -18.06
CA LYS A 11 -46.23 11.76 -19.41
C LYS A 11 -47.16 12.84 -19.99
N ASP A 12 -48.44 12.80 -19.61
CA ASP A 12 -49.49 13.71 -20.12
C ASP A 12 -49.80 14.86 -19.15
N ARG A 13 -49.01 14.99 -18.07
CA ARG A 13 -49.15 16.09 -17.10
C ARG A 13 -48.15 17.19 -17.39
N ASP A 14 -48.62 18.42 -17.31
CA ASP A 14 -47.75 19.59 -17.29
C ASP A 14 -47.08 19.67 -15.91
N LEU A 15 -45.77 19.36 -15.88
CA LEU A 15 -44.98 19.36 -14.66
C LEU A 15 -44.03 20.55 -14.68
N SER A 16 -43.90 21.23 -13.54
CA SER A 16 -42.84 22.22 -13.35
C SER A 16 -41.46 21.57 -13.26
N ALA A 17 -41.38 20.34 -12.74
CA ALA A 17 -40.13 19.57 -12.66
C ALA A 17 -40.39 18.06 -12.63
N PHE A 18 -39.45 17.29 -13.17
CA PHE A 18 -39.34 15.85 -12.98
C PHE A 18 -37.88 15.54 -12.63
N VAL A 19 -37.59 15.27 -11.36
CA VAL A 19 -36.21 15.11 -10.88
C VAL A 19 -35.97 13.67 -10.45
N VAL A 20 -34.90 13.07 -10.94
CA VAL A 20 -34.42 11.77 -10.47
C VAL A 20 -33.06 11.93 -9.81
N PHE A 21 -32.89 11.25 -8.67
CA PHE A 21 -31.66 11.22 -7.91
C PHE A 21 -30.84 10.04 -8.43
N SER A 22 -29.78 10.36 -9.15
CA SER A 22 -28.80 9.42 -9.68
C SER A 22 -27.51 9.50 -8.83
N SER A 23 -26.43 8.85 -9.29
CA SER A 23 -25.15 8.82 -8.60
C SER A 23 -23.99 8.90 -9.57
N ILE A 24 -22.88 9.52 -9.15
CA ILE A 24 -21.59 9.47 -9.84
C ILE A 24 -21.13 8.04 -10.18
N ALA A 25 -21.57 7.03 -9.42
CA ALA A 25 -21.30 5.64 -9.72
C ALA A 25 -21.89 5.20 -11.07
N GLY A 26 -22.99 5.80 -11.53
CA GLY A 26 -23.56 5.57 -12.87
C GLY A 26 -22.83 6.28 -14.00
N VAL A 27 -21.95 7.24 -13.67
CA VAL A 27 -21.24 8.09 -14.64
C VAL A 27 -19.83 7.59 -14.90
N TRP A 28 -18.99 7.53 -13.86
CA TRP A 28 -17.61 7.05 -13.98
C TRP A 28 -17.38 5.68 -13.32
N GLY A 29 -18.32 5.19 -12.51
CA GLY A 29 -18.20 3.89 -11.86
C GLY A 29 -17.74 3.95 -10.40
N SER A 30 -17.90 2.83 -9.70
CA SER A 30 -17.42 2.66 -8.33
C SER A 30 -17.15 1.18 -8.06
N GLY A 31 -16.01 0.87 -7.44
CA GLY A 31 -15.58 -0.50 -7.16
C GLY A 31 -16.61 -1.23 -6.30
N GLY A 32 -16.99 -2.45 -6.71
CA GLY A 32 -17.98 -3.27 -6.00
C GLY A 32 -19.45 -2.82 -6.14
N GLN A 33 -19.73 -1.74 -6.89
CA GLN A 33 -21.08 -1.14 -6.99
C GLN A 33 -21.70 -1.30 -8.39
N SER A 34 -21.44 -2.40 -9.11
CA SER A 34 -21.90 -2.57 -10.51
C SER A 34 -23.43 -2.50 -10.68
N ALA A 35 -24.19 -3.18 -9.83
CA ALA A 35 -25.66 -3.15 -9.89
C ALA A 35 -26.21 -1.76 -9.56
N TYR A 36 -25.59 -1.06 -8.60
CA TYR A 36 -25.95 0.30 -8.23
C TYR A 36 -25.62 1.29 -9.36
N ALA A 37 -24.43 1.18 -9.96
CA ALA A 37 -24.03 1.96 -11.13
C ALA A 37 -25.00 1.77 -12.31
N ALA A 38 -25.35 0.53 -12.64
CA ALA A 38 -26.28 0.22 -13.71
C ALA A 38 -27.68 0.81 -13.47
N ALA A 39 -28.18 0.76 -12.23
CA ALA A 39 -29.46 1.35 -11.87
C ALA A 39 -29.44 2.88 -12.03
N ASN A 40 -28.37 3.55 -11.61
CA ASN A 40 -28.23 5.01 -11.72
C ASN A 40 -28.05 5.45 -13.19
N ALA A 41 -27.23 4.75 -13.98
CA ALA A 41 -27.10 5.01 -15.41
C ALA A 41 -28.45 4.84 -16.16
N GLN A 42 -29.31 3.92 -15.71
CA GLN A 42 -30.66 3.77 -16.23
C GLN A 42 -31.56 4.99 -15.93
N LEU A 43 -31.38 5.64 -14.78
CA LEU A 43 -32.11 6.87 -14.42
C LEU A 43 -31.68 8.03 -15.32
N ASP A 44 -30.38 8.16 -15.57
CA ASP A 44 -29.85 9.18 -16.48
C ASP A 44 -30.43 9.01 -17.88
N ALA A 45 -30.40 7.78 -18.40
CA ALA A 45 -30.98 7.43 -19.71
C ALA A 45 -32.52 7.58 -19.76
N LEU A 46 -33.21 7.47 -18.62
CA LEU A 46 -34.65 7.74 -18.55
C LEU A 46 -34.93 9.23 -18.76
N VAL A 47 -34.16 10.10 -18.10
CA VAL A 47 -34.31 11.55 -18.25
C VAL A 47 -33.97 12.00 -19.67
N GLU A 48 -32.88 11.50 -20.24
CA GLU A 48 -32.54 11.79 -21.65
C GLU A 48 -33.70 11.42 -22.61
N ARG A 49 -34.28 10.23 -22.45
CA ARG A 49 -35.43 9.78 -23.25
C ARG A 49 -36.70 10.59 -22.99
N ARG A 50 -36.90 11.06 -21.75
CA ARG A 50 -38.03 11.93 -21.39
C ARG A 50 -37.89 13.28 -22.08
N ARG A 51 -36.71 13.89 -22.03
CA ARG A 51 -36.40 15.16 -22.68
C ARG A 51 -36.44 15.09 -24.20
N ALA A 52 -36.01 13.98 -24.80
CA ALA A 52 -36.14 13.74 -26.24
C ALA A 52 -37.60 13.74 -26.74
N ARG A 53 -38.59 13.54 -25.84
CA ARG A 53 -40.03 13.67 -26.12
C ARG A 53 -40.57 15.07 -25.84
N GLY A 54 -39.72 16.05 -25.55
CA GLY A 54 -40.10 17.42 -25.21
C GLY A 54 -40.62 17.60 -23.78
N LEU A 55 -40.48 16.58 -22.92
CA LEU A 55 -40.95 16.63 -21.53
C LEU A 55 -39.83 17.11 -20.60
N VAL A 56 -40.19 17.85 -19.55
CA VAL A 56 -39.23 18.26 -18.51
C VAL A 56 -38.63 17.03 -17.80
N GLY A 57 -37.37 17.12 -17.45
CA GLY A 57 -36.64 16.07 -16.75
C GLY A 57 -35.23 16.51 -16.39
N THR A 58 -34.81 16.22 -15.16
CA THR A 58 -33.45 16.45 -14.68
C THR A 58 -32.97 15.24 -13.89
N ALA A 59 -31.82 14.70 -14.25
CA ALA A 59 -31.12 13.66 -13.50
C ALA A 59 -29.88 14.28 -12.87
N VAL A 60 -29.78 14.19 -11.55
CA VAL A 60 -28.60 14.66 -10.83
C VAL A 60 -27.80 13.47 -10.34
N ALA A 61 -26.63 13.27 -10.92
CA ALA A 61 -25.65 12.28 -10.50
C ALA A 61 -24.86 12.82 -9.31
N TRP A 62 -25.31 12.48 -8.11
CA TRP A 62 -24.76 13.00 -6.86
C TRP A 62 -23.45 12.31 -6.47
N GLY A 63 -22.50 13.12 -6.00
CA GLY A 63 -21.43 12.69 -5.10
C GLY A 63 -21.97 12.39 -3.69
N PRO A 64 -21.12 11.98 -2.73
CA PRO A 64 -21.56 11.62 -1.40
C PRO A 64 -22.04 12.85 -0.60
N TRP A 65 -23.05 12.66 0.25
CA TRP A 65 -23.63 13.71 1.10
C TRP A 65 -23.24 13.49 2.57
N ALA A 66 -23.07 14.59 3.31
CA ALA A 66 -22.94 14.58 4.75
C ALA A 66 -24.31 14.44 5.45
N GLY A 67 -24.32 14.17 6.76
CA GLY A 67 -25.54 14.10 7.56
C GLY A 67 -26.25 12.73 7.57
N GLY A 68 -25.57 11.66 7.14
CA GLY A 68 -26.07 10.29 7.14
C GLY A 68 -26.82 9.88 5.85
N GLY A 69 -27.44 8.70 5.86
CA GLY A 69 -28.16 8.15 4.70
C GLY A 69 -27.41 6.99 4.04
N MET A 70 -27.15 7.09 2.72
CA MET A 70 -26.43 6.04 1.97
C MET A 70 -24.93 5.96 2.30
N VAL A 71 -24.39 6.99 2.95
CA VAL A 71 -22.99 7.06 3.40
C VAL A 71 -22.98 7.00 4.91
N THR A 72 -22.31 5.97 5.45
CA THR A 72 -22.01 5.87 6.88
C THR A 72 -20.81 6.74 7.23
N ASP A 73 -20.64 7.11 8.49
CA ASP A 73 -19.50 7.93 8.93
C ASP A 73 -18.15 7.26 8.59
N ASP A 74 -18.04 5.95 8.79
CA ASP A 74 -16.85 5.17 8.39
C ASP A 74 -16.63 5.18 6.87
N GLY A 75 -17.71 5.08 6.09
CA GLY A 75 -17.67 5.14 4.64
C GLY A 75 -17.30 6.53 4.10
N ALA A 76 -17.64 7.60 4.81
CA ALA A 76 -17.26 8.97 4.45
C ALA A 76 -15.74 9.14 4.50
N GLY A 77 -15.09 8.59 5.53
CA GLY A 77 -13.62 8.60 5.62
C GLY A 77 -12.96 7.85 4.47
N GLU A 78 -13.52 6.71 4.06
CA GLU A 78 -13.00 5.93 2.93
C GLU A 78 -13.18 6.64 1.59
N LEU A 79 -14.34 7.24 1.35
CA LEU A 79 -14.60 8.01 0.13
C LEU A 79 -13.69 9.24 0.05
N ALA A 80 -13.49 9.95 1.17
CA ALA A 80 -12.55 11.07 1.24
C ALA A 80 -11.10 10.60 0.97
N ARG A 81 -10.73 9.39 1.41
CA ARG A 81 -9.42 8.79 1.08
C ARG A 81 -9.23 8.53 -0.41
N ARG A 82 -10.31 8.33 -1.14
CA ARG A 82 -10.32 8.16 -2.61
C ARG A 82 -10.50 9.50 -3.34
N GLY A 83 -10.57 10.63 -2.64
CA GLY A 83 -10.77 11.95 -3.22
C GLY A 83 -12.23 12.35 -3.48
N LEU A 84 -13.20 11.61 -2.94
CA LEU A 84 -14.62 11.98 -2.99
C LEU A 84 -15.06 12.56 -1.65
N ARG A 85 -15.26 13.87 -1.58
CA ARG A 85 -15.61 14.57 -0.34
C ARG A 85 -17.11 14.56 -0.14
N VAL A 86 -17.54 14.39 1.11
CA VAL A 86 -18.95 14.53 1.48
C VAL A 86 -19.38 15.98 1.34
N MET A 87 -20.50 16.21 0.65
CA MET A 87 -21.07 17.53 0.45
C MET A 87 -22.00 17.90 1.58
N ASP A 88 -21.92 19.16 2.00
CA ASP A 88 -22.93 19.77 2.85
C ASP A 88 -24.30 19.76 2.14
N PRO A 89 -25.38 19.29 2.79
CA PRO A 89 -26.71 19.18 2.17
C PRO A 89 -27.25 20.50 1.63
N ASP A 90 -27.01 21.64 2.30
CA ASP A 90 -27.50 22.94 1.85
C ASP A 90 -26.78 23.36 0.56
N ARG A 91 -25.47 23.11 0.47
CA ARG A 91 -24.70 23.33 -0.76
C ARG A 91 -25.16 22.42 -1.90
N ALA A 92 -25.43 21.15 -1.61
CA ALA A 92 -25.90 20.21 -2.60
C ALA A 92 -27.30 20.62 -3.15
N LEU A 93 -28.21 21.04 -2.27
CA LEU A 93 -29.52 21.56 -2.66
C LEU A 93 -29.44 22.86 -3.47
N ALA A 94 -28.48 23.75 -3.17
CA ALA A 94 -28.21 24.92 -4.00
C ALA A 94 -27.77 24.51 -5.43
N GLY A 95 -27.00 23.43 -5.56
CA GLY A 95 -26.64 22.81 -6.83
C GLY A 95 -27.86 22.29 -7.61
N LEU A 96 -28.80 21.62 -6.93
CA LEU A 96 -30.07 21.20 -7.55
C LEU A 96 -30.89 22.41 -8.04
N GLY A 97 -31.01 23.44 -7.22
CA GLY A 97 -31.73 24.67 -7.61
C GLY A 97 -31.16 25.26 -8.90
N ARG A 98 -29.83 25.39 -8.97
CA ARG A 98 -29.14 25.88 -10.17
C ARG A 98 -29.37 24.99 -11.40
N ALA A 99 -29.33 23.66 -11.25
CA ALA A 99 -29.58 22.73 -12.36
C ALA A 99 -30.99 22.88 -12.93
N LEU A 100 -31.98 23.10 -12.04
CA LEU A 100 -33.36 23.34 -12.45
C LEU A 100 -33.52 24.70 -13.15
N ASP A 101 -32.92 25.76 -12.60
CA ASP A 101 -32.99 27.12 -13.16
C ASP A 101 -32.35 27.21 -14.56
N LEU A 102 -31.26 26.45 -14.79
CA LEU A 102 -30.59 26.37 -16.09
C LEU A 102 -31.27 25.39 -17.06
N GLY A 103 -32.23 24.58 -16.58
CA GLY A 103 -32.93 23.59 -17.38
C GLY A 103 -32.06 22.39 -17.78
N ASP A 104 -31.07 22.05 -16.96
CA ASP A 104 -30.13 20.95 -17.21
C ASP A 104 -30.85 19.60 -17.34
N GLY A 105 -30.32 18.75 -18.22
CA GLY A 105 -30.82 17.39 -18.46
C GLY A 105 -30.19 16.39 -17.51
N THR A 106 -29.00 15.92 -17.84
CA THR A 106 -28.18 15.07 -16.96
C THR A 106 -26.99 15.91 -16.47
N VAL A 107 -26.81 15.98 -15.14
CA VAL A 107 -25.74 16.79 -14.53
C VAL A 107 -25.09 16.05 -13.37
N VAL A 108 -23.78 16.23 -13.20
CA VAL A 108 -23.03 15.72 -12.04
C VAL A 108 -22.88 16.84 -11.03
N VAL A 109 -23.18 16.55 -9.76
CA VAL A 109 -22.90 17.46 -8.64
C VAL A 109 -22.13 16.68 -7.59
N ALA A 110 -20.83 16.97 -7.47
CA ALA A 110 -19.92 16.29 -6.56
C ALA A 110 -18.77 17.22 -6.14
N ASP A 111 -18.30 17.09 -4.90
CA ASP A 111 -17.04 17.67 -4.43
C ASP A 111 -15.93 16.63 -4.58
N VAL A 112 -15.02 16.88 -5.52
CA VAL A 112 -13.96 15.96 -5.89
C VAL A 112 -12.60 16.62 -5.67
N ASP A 113 -11.76 15.92 -4.91
CA ASP A 113 -10.32 16.17 -4.84
C ASP A 113 -9.65 15.49 -6.04
N TRP A 114 -9.50 16.20 -7.15
CA TRP A 114 -8.98 15.62 -8.39
C TRP A 114 -7.54 15.12 -8.28
N GLU A 115 -6.69 15.82 -7.51
CA GLU A 115 -5.31 15.41 -7.27
C GLU A 115 -5.23 14.04 -6.58
N ARG A 116 -6.20 13.77 -5.69
CA ARG A 116 -6.29 12.49 -4.99
C ARG A 116 -7.07 11.43 -5.77
N PHE A 117 -8.14 11.81 -6.45
CA PHE A 117 -9.04 10.90 -7.13
C PHE A 117 -8.44 10.31 -8.39
N LEU A 118 -7.79 11.12 -9.23
CA LEU A 118 -7.31 10.68 -10.54
C LEU A 118 -6.25 9.59 -10.49
N PRO A 119 -5.18 9.66 -9.67
CA PRO A 119 -4.15 8.63 -9.64
C PRO A 119 -4.70 7.28 -9.21
N THR A 120 -5.60 7.26 -8.22
CA THR A 120 -6.24 6.02 -7.74
C THR A 120 -7.19 5.47 -8.81
N PHE A 121 -8.09 6.31 -9.34
CA PHE A 121 -9.11 5.89 -10.29
C PHE A 121 -8.51 5.38 -11.62
N THR A 122 -7.43 6.01 -12.10
CA THR A 122 -6.78 5.63 -13.37
C THR A 122 -5.63 4.63 -13.21
N SER A 123 -5.37 4.16 -11.98
CA SER A 123 -4.25 3.27 -11.66
C SER A 123 -4.23 1.97 -12.47
N SER A 124 -5.40 1.42 -12.78
CA SER A 124 -5.56 0.18 -13.55
C SER A 124 -5.74 0.44 -15.04
N ARG A 125 -6.34 1.58 -15.41
CA ARG A 125 -6.65 1.94 -16.80
C ARG A 125 -6.83 3.45 -16.93
N PRO A 126 -6.31 4.08 -18.00
CA PRO A 126 -6.63 5.47 -18.32
C PRO A 126 -8.15 5.71 -18.48
N SER A 127 -8.61 6.90 -18.09
CA SER A 127 -10.01 7.31 -18.23
C SER A 127 -10.16 8.44 -19.26
N PRO A 128 -10.66 8.15 -20.47
CA PRO A 128 -10.96 9.19 -21.46
C PRO A 128 -11.98 10.22 -20.94
N LEU A 129 -12.95 9.76 -20.15
CA LEU A 129 -13.99 10.60 -19.54
C LEU A 129 -13.39 11.71 -18.66
N LEU A 130 -12.34 11.40 -17.90
CA LEU A 130 -11.73 12.35 -16.97
C LEU A 130 -10.59 13.15 -17.62
N SER A 131 -10.06 12.68 -18.75
CA SER A 131 -8.94 13.34 -19.45
C SER A 131 -9.26 14.74 -19.99
N VAL A 132 -10.54 15.09 -20.09
CA VAL A 132 -10.99 16.41 -20.56
C VAL A 132 -11.07 17.45 -19.43
N LEU A 133 -10.93 17.02 -18.17
CA LEU A 133 -10.98 17.93 -17.03
C LEU A 133 -9.67 18.73 -16.95
N PRO A 134 -9.74 20.07 -16.80
CA PRO A 134 -8.55 20.90 -16.61
C PRO A 134 -7.66 20.43 -15.45
N GLU A 135 -8.27 19.96 -14.37
CA GLU A 135 -7.62 19.43 -13.17
C GLU A 135 -6.96 18.07 -13.42
N ALA A 136 -7.38 17.33 -14.45
CA ALA A 136 -6.68 16.13 -14.93
C ALA A 136 -5.51 16.46 -15.87
N ALA A 137 -5.50 17.67 -16.44
CA ALA A 137 -4.39 18.19 -17.22
C ALA A 137 -3.36 18.95 -16.36
N ALA A 138 -3.68 19.26 -15.10
CA ALA A 138 -2.71 19.74 -14.13
C ALA A 138 -1.64 18.63 -13.93
N PRO A 139 -0.35 19.00 -13.91
CA PRO A 139 0.71 18.00 -13.85
C PRO A 139 0.66 17.31 -12.49
N ALA A 140 0.13 16.08 -12.44
CA ALA A 140 0.62 15.10 -11.50
C ALA A 140 2.16 15.14 -11.59
N ALA A 141 2.85 15.14 -10.43
CA ALA A 141 4.31 15.21 -10.32
C ALA A 141 4.99 14.64 -11.57
N GLY A 142 5.50 15.52 -12.43
CA GLY A 142 5.98 15.13 -13.75
C GLY A 142 7.09 14.09 -13.65
N PRO A 143 7.48 13.42 -14.75
CA PRO A 143 8.60 12.50 -14.76
C PRO A 143 9.86 13.10 -14.09
N ASP A 144 10.08 14.39 -14.28
CA ASP A 144 11.18 15.15 -13.69
C ASP A 144 11.05 15.34 -12.16
N ASP A 145 9.84 15.56 -11.63
CA ASP A 145 9.61 15.72 -10.18
C ASP A 145 9.72 14.36 -9.45
N THR A 146 9.24 13.28 -10.09
CA THR A 146 9.44 11.92 -9.59
C THR A 146 10.91 11.53 -9.62
N ALA A 147 11.63 11.84 -10.70
CA ALA A 147 13.06 11.58 -10.82
C ALA A 147 13.87 12.38 -9.77
N ALA A 148 13.50 13.64 -9.52
CA ALA A 148 14.14 14.47 -8.50
C ALA A 148 13.91 13.91 -7.08
N ARG A 149 12.67 13.53 -6.73
CA ARG A 149 12.37 12.89 -5.43
C ARG A 149 13.13 11.57 -5.25
N ALA A 150 13.15 10.73 -6.27
CA ALA A 150 13.87 9.46 -6.24
C ALA A 150 15.39 9.67 -6.09
N ALA A 151 15.94 10.70 -6.74
CA ALA A 151 17.35 11.05 -6.61
C ALA A 151 17.70 11.57 -5.20
N ASP A 152 16.86 12.43 -4.61
CA ASP A 152 17.02 12.91 -3.23
C ASP A 152 16.97 11.76 -2.22
N LEU A 153 15.97 10.87 -2.34
CA LEU A 153 15.85 9.70 -1.48
C LEU A 153 17.10 8.81 -1.59
N ARG A 154 17.55 8.51 -2.83
CA ARG A 154 18.73 7.67 -3.05
C ARG A 154 20.00 8.31 -2.49
N HIS A 155 20.18 9.63 -2.65
CA HIS A 155 21.31 10.37 -2.08
C HIS A 155 21.32 10.25 -0.56
N ARG A 156 20.22 10.60 0.11
CA ARG A 156 20.08 10.51 1.58
C ARG A 156 20.35 9.11 2.11
N LEU A 157 19.84 8.08 1.42
CA LEU A 157 20.09 6.69 1.80
C LEU A 157 21.55 6.29 1.56
N SER A 158 22.21 6.79 0.50
CA SER A 158 23.61 6.43 0.20
C SER A 158 24.61 6.89 1.26
N GLU A 159 24.30 7.95 2.01
CA GLU A 159 25.13 8.44 3.13
C GLU A 159 24.99 7.60 4.41
N LEU A 160 23.97 6.75 4.49
CA LEU A 160 23.70 5.90 5.65
C LEU A 160 24.42 4.55 5.57
N SER A 161 24.64 3.94 6.73
CA SER A 161 25.08 2.54 6.83
C SER A 161 24.01 1.59 6.27
N THR A 162 24.37 0.37 5.87
CA THR A 162 23.39 -0.61 5.36
C THR A 162 22.25 -0.89 6.36
N THR A 163 22.57 -0.94 7.66
CA THR A 163 21.58 -1.13 8.73
C THR A 163 20.62 0.07 8.81
N ASP A 164 21.15 1.28 8.76
CA ASP A 164 20.34 2.51 8.83
C ASP A 164 19.51 2.72 7.55
N ARG A 165 20.02 2.31 6.38
CA ARG A 165 19.26 2.28 5.11
C ARG A 165 18.04 1.39 5.21
N LYS A 166 18.22 0.15 5.68
CA LYS A 166 17.11 -0.80 5.87
C LYS A 166 16.08 -0.27 6.87
N LEU A 167 16.53 0.35 7.97
CA LEU A 167 15.64 1.00 8.93
C LEU A 167 14.85 2.16 8.31
N ALA A 168 15.51 3.04 7.54
CA ALA A 168 14.89 4.18 6.89
C ALA A 168 13.84 3.74 5.85
N LEU A 169 14.15 2.75 5.02
CA LEU A 169 13.21 2.19 4.04
C LEU A 169 12.01 1.51 4.72
N ARG A 170 12.24 0.81 5.84
CA ARG A 170 11.16 0.25 6.64
C ARG A 170 10.24 1.32 7.21
N ASN A 171 10.79 2.42 7.72
CA ASN A 171 9.99 3.54 8.19
C ASN A 171 9.20 4.19 7.04
N LEU A 172 9.81 4.38 5.87
CA LEU A 172 9.12 4.87 4.67
C LEU A 172 7.90 3.99 4.32
N VAL A 173 8.07 2.66 4.26
CA VAL A 173 6.96 1.74 3.96
C VAL A 173 5.86 1.83 5.02
N ARG A 174 6.22 1.92 6.30
CA ARG A 174 5.26 2.07 7.41
C ARG A 174 4.51 3.38 7.34
N ASP A 175 5.18 4.48 7.05
CA ASP A 175 4.57 5.81 6.94
C ASP A 175 3.60 5.87 5.77
N ARG A 176 3.96 5.28 4.62
CA ARG A 176 3.04 5.18 3.47
C ARG A 176 1.87 4.24 3.76
N ALA A 177 2.12 3.12 4.42
CA ALA A 177 1.04 2.21 4.81
C ALA A 177 0.07 2.88 5.81
N ALA A 178 0.57 3.66 6.76
CA ALA A 178 -0.26 4.41 7.70
C ALA A 178 -1.06 5.49 6.98
N SER A 179 -0.43 6.23 6.07
CA SER A 179 -1.09 7.24 5.24
C SER A 179 -2.25 6.65 4.42
N VAL A 180 -2.03 5.50 3.77
CA VAL A 180 -3.07 4.77 3.00
C VAL A 180 -4.21 4.31 3.92
N LEU A 181 -3.90 3.81 5.11
CA LEU A 181 -4.90 3.39 6.10
C LEU A 181 -5.55 4.55 6.87
N GLY A 182 -5.14 5.81 6.62
CA GLY A 182 -5.63 6.98 7.34
C GLY A 182 -5.20 7.06 8.80
N ARG A 183 -4.09 6.39 9.16
CA ARG A 183 -3.48 6.47 10.49
C ARG A 183 -2.48 7.62 10.54
N ALA A 184 -2.42 8.31 11.67
CA ALA A 184 -1.55 9.46 11.84
C ALA A 184 -0.05 9.11 11.91
N ASP A 185 0.28 7.86 12.25
CA ASP A 185 1.66 7.45 12.53
C ASP A 185 1.98 6.05 11.96
N GLY A 186 3.09 5.96 11.23
CA GLY A 186 3.70 4.71 10.75
C GLY A 186 4.14 3.79 11.88
N GLN A 187 4.46 4.32 13.07
CA GLN A 187 4.84 3.48 14.21
C GLN A 187 3.70 2.58 14.70
N SER A 188 2.45 2.93 14.41
CA SER A 188 1.28 2.08 14.70
C SER A 188 1.19 0.81 13.84
N ILE A 189 2.04 0.68 12.82
CA ILE A 189 2.11 -0.48 11.94
C ILE A 189 3.32 -1.31 12.32
N GLU A 190 3.11 -2.52 12.80
CA GLU A 190 4.20 -3.43 13.16
C GLU A 190 4.94 -3.94 11.92
N PRO A 191 6.29 -3.91 11.89
CA PRO A 191 7.07 -4.34 10.73
C PRO A 191 6.83 -5.76 10.25
N GLY A 192 6.53 -6.67 11.18
CA GLY A 192 6.27 -8.08 10.91
C GLY A 192 4.79 -8.40 10.69
N GLN A 193 3.89 -7.43 10.84
CA GLN A 193 2.46 -7.67 10.70
C GLN A 193 2.06 -7.64 9.23
N ALA A 194 1.28 -8.64 8.82
CA ALA A 194 0.85 -8.77 7.44
C ALA A 194 -0.09 -7.62 7.06
N PHE A 195 0.09 -7.05 5.87
CA PHE A 195 -0.74 -5.97 5.33
C PHE A 195 -2.24 -6.35 5.35
N ARG A 196 -2.58 -7.59 4.99
CA ARG A 196 -3.96 -8.09 5.02
C ARG A 196 -4.60 -8.01 6.42
N THR A 197 -3.82 -8.25 7.47
CA THR A 197 -4.31 -8.23 8.86
C THR A 197 -4.59 -6.81 9.35
N ILE A 198 -3.85 -5.82 8.85
CA ILE A 198 -4.03 -4.41 9.22
C ILE A 198 -5.06 -3.66 8.35
N GLY A 199 -5.72 -4.36 7.44
CA GLY A 199 -6.82 -3.82 6.63
C GLY A 199 -6.46 -3.45 5.20
N PHE A 200 -5.37 -4.00 4.64
CA PHE A 200 -5.12 -3.84 3.21
C PHE A 200 -6.00 -4.75 2.35
N ASP A 201 -6.60 -4.15 1.33
CA ASP A 201 -7.33 -4.82 0.27
C ASP A 201 -6.67 -4.58 -1.10
N SER A 202 -7.37 -4.93 -2.20
CA SER A 202 -6.84 -4.77 -3.56
C SER A 202 -6.64 -3.31 -3.96
N LEU A 203 -7.44 -2.38 -3.42
CA LEU A 203 -7.34 -0.96 -3.76
C LEU A 203 -6.23 -0.29 -2.95
N THR A 204 -6.20 -0.50 -1.64
CA THR A 204 -5.16 0.08 -0.77
C THR A 204 -3.77 -0.45 -1.14
N ALA A 205 -3.66 -1.69 -1.63
CA ALA A 205 -2.40 -2.22 -2.16
C ALA A 205 -1.89 -1.43 -3.37
N VAL A 206 -2.78 -1.02 -4.28
CA VAL A 206 -2.43 -0.21 -5.44
C VAL A 206 -2.06 1.22 -5.02
N GLU A 207 -2.75 1.79 -4.03
CA GLU A 207 -2.41 3.10 -3.49
C GLU A 207 -1.02 3.13 -2.85
N LEU A 208 -0.69 2.14 -2.00
CA LEU A 208 0.65 2.02 -1.41
C LEU A 208 1.72 1.87 -2.49
N ARG A 209 1.49 1.03 -3.50
CA ARG A 209 2.39 0.89 -4.64
C ARG A 209 2.62 2.22 -5.36
N ASN A 210 1.56 3.00 -5.60
CA ASN A 210 1.66 4.30 -6.28
C ASN A 210 2.50 5.28 -5.46
N GLN A 211 2.25 5.37 -4.15
CA GLN A 211 3.04 6.24 -3.27
C GLN A 211 4.51 5.84 -3.25
N LEU A 212 4.81 4.53 -3.16
CA LEU A 212 6.18 4.04 -3.18
C LEU A 212 6.87 4.28 -4.53
N ASN A 213 6.18 4.12 -5.66
CA ASN A 213 6.72 4.46 -6.98
C ASN A 213 7.08 5.95 -7.07
N LEU A 214 6.25 6.83 -6.50
CA LEU A 214 6.51 8.28 -6.48
C LEU A 214 7.74 8.65 -5.64
N ASP A 215 7.94 8.00 -4.50
CA ASP A 215 9.08 8.28 -3.62
C ASP A 215 10.39 7.67 -4.12
N THR A 216 10.31 6.44 -4.64
CA THR A 216 11.50 5.64 -4.99
C THR A 216 11.89 5.74 -6.45
N GLY A 217 10.97 6.18 -7.33
CA GLY A 217 11.13 6.17 -8.77
C GLY A 217 11.16 4.76 -9.39
N LEU A 218 10.87 3.72 -8.59
CA LEU A 218 10.82 2.33 -9.06
C LEU A 218 9.53 2.05 -9.83
N ARG A 219 9.53 0.94 -10.58
CA ARG A 219 8.34 0.39 -11.24
C ARG A 219 7.89 -0.87 -10.49
N LEU A 220 7.23 -0.68 -9.36
CA LEU A 220 6.78 -1.78 -8.52
C LEU A 220 5.55 -2.49 -9.13
N PRO A 221 5.46 -3.83 -9.03
CA PRO A 221 4.33 -4.60 -9.55
C PRO A 221 3.03 -4.34 -8.75
N THR A 222 1.87 -4.62 -9.35
CA THR A 222 0.57 -4.52 -8.66
C THR A 222 0.36 -5.60 -7.60
N THR A 223 1.16 -6.67 -7.65
CA THR A 223 1.15 -7.78 -6.68
C THR A 223 2.05 -7.53 -5.47
N LEU A 224 2.68 -6.36 -5.37
CA LEU A 224 3.69 -6.01 -4.36
C LEU A 224 3.34 -6.43 -2.93
N VAL A 225 2.13 -6.10 -2.47
CA VAL A 225 1.66 -6.42 -1.10
C VAL A 225 1.39 -7.92 -0.89
N PHE A 226 1.24 -8.68 -1.97
CA PHE A 226 1.11 -10.15 -1.91
C PHE A 226 2.46 -10.85 -1.99
N ASP A 227 3.37 -10.34 -2.83
CA ASP A 227 4.72 -10.86 -2.96
C ASP A 227 5.57 -10.55 -1.72
N TYR A 228 5.33 -9.38 -1.10
CA TYR A 228 5.99 -8.91 0.11
C TYR A 228 4.94 -8.56 1.17
N PRO A 229 4.45 -9.55 1.94
CA PRO A 229 3.24 -9.43 2.75
C PRO A 229 3.39 -8.57 4.00
N THR A 230 4.61 -8.16 4.37
CA THR A 230 4.89 -7.36 5.56
C THR A 230 5.70 -6.10 5.19
N PRO A 231 5.57 -5.01 5.96
CA PRO A 231 6.40 -3.82 5.77
C PRO A 231 7.92 -4.11 5.77
N GLY A 232 8.36 -5.08 6.59
CA GLY A 232 9.75 -5.52 6.64
C GLY A 232 10.22 -6.13 5.33
N HIS A 233 9.54 -7.15 4.82
CA HIS A 233 9.91 -7.79 3.55
C HIS A 233 9.84 -6.82 2.37
N LEU A 234 8.87 -5.91 2.37
CA LEU A 234 8.75 -4.91 1.32
C LEU A 234 9.94 -3.93 1.37
N ALA A 235 10.38 -3.51 2.55
CA ALA A 235 11.55 -2.64 2.70
C ALA A 235 12.86 -3.30 2.22
N GLU A 236 13.01 -4.61 2.44
CA GLU A 236 14.17 -5.38 1.95
C GLU A 236 14.19 -5.50 0.42
N HIS A 237 13.01 -5.71 -0.18
CA HIS A 237 12.87 -5.66 -1.63
C HIS A 237 13.24 -4.29 -2.20
N LEU A 238 12.72 -3.21 -1.62
CA LEU A 238 13.08 -1.84 -2.03
C LEU A 238 14.57 -1.56 -1.88
N HIS A 239 15.21 -2.05 -0.81
CA HIS A 239 16.65 -1.93 -0.62
C HIS A 239 17.42 -2.61 -1.76
N THR A 240 17.02 -3.83 -2.13
CA THR A 240 17.65 -4.61 -3.20
C THR A 240 17.51 -3.92 -4.55
N GLU A 241 16.33 -3.38 -4.86
CA GLU A 241 16.08 -2.65 -6.10
C GLU A 241 16.83 -1.31 -6.18
N LEU A 242 16.99 -0.61 -5.05
CA LEU A 242 17.67 0.69 -5.01
C LEU A 242 19.20 0.58 -4.93
N PHE A 243 19.72 -0.52 -4.35
CA PHE A 243 21.15 -0.74 -4.13
C PHE A 243 21.59 -2.16 -4.51
N PRO A 244 21.50 -2.53 -5.81
CA PRO A 244 21.85 -3.87 -6.29
C PRO A 244 23.31 -4.27 -6.01
N ASP A 245 24.23 -3.29 -5.90
CA ASP A 245 25.66 -3.52 -5.70
C ASP A 245 26.07 -3.77 -4.22
N THR A 246 25.13 -3.69 -3.27
CA THR A 246 25.37 -3.96 -1.83
C THR A 246 24.70 -5.22 -1.31
N ALA A 247 24.04 -6.01 -2.18
CA ALA A 247 23.50 -7.30 -1.81
C ALA A 247 24.65 -8.32 -1.64
N GLY A 248 25.24 -8.35 -0.44
CA GLY A 248 26.04 -9.50 -0.02
C GLY A 248 25.19 -10.78 -0.03
N PRO A 249 25.77 -11.97 -0.28
CA PRO A 249 25.06 -13.23 -0.50
C PRO A 249 24.44 -13.83 0.78
N ALA A 250 23.93 -13.00 1.69
CA ALA A 250 23.41 -13.41 2.99
C ALA A 250 22.00 -14.06 2.93
N ASP A 251 21.28 -13.93 1.81
CA ASP A 251 19.92 -14.49 1.60
C ASP A 251 19.83 -15.45 0.41
N ALA A 252 20.96 -16.02 -0.03
CA ALA A 252 20.89 -17.15 -0.95
C ALA A 252 20.30 -18.34 -0.18
N ASP A 253 19.06 -18.71 -0.49
CA ASP A 253 18.40 -19.95 -0.06
C ASP A 253 19.44 -21.09 -0.03
N GLU A 254 19.67 -21.66 1.15
CA GLU A 254 20.78 -22.59 1.42
C GLU A 254 20.75 -23.78 0.46
N ASP A 255 19.55 -24.24 0.09
CA ASP A 255 19.35 -25.31 -0.88
C ASP A 255 19.70 -24.89 -2.32
N THR A 256 19.39 -23.65 -2.68
CA THR A 256 19.80 -23.05 -3.96
C THR A 256 21.32 -22.86 -4.02
N LEU A 257 21.95 -22.45 -2.93
CA LEU A 257 23.40 -22.28 -2.84
C LEU A 257 24.12 -23.64 -2.91
N ARG A 258 23.64 -24.64 -2.16
CA ARG A 258 24.14 -26.03 -2.19
C ARG A 258 24.04 -26.64 -3.59
N LYS A 259 22.94 -26.41 -4.30
CA LYS A 259 22.72 -26.90 -5.68
C LYS A 259 23.63 -26.20 -6.69
N LYS A 260 23.91 -24.91 -6.51
CA LYS A 260 24.87 -24.18 -7.36
C LYS A 260 26.30 -24.64 -7.10
N LEU A 261 26.69 -24.85 -5.84
CA LEU A 261 28.01 -25.37 -5.48
C LEU A 261 28.26 -26.77 -6.04
N SER A 262 27.25 -27.66 -6.04
CA SER A 262 27.39 -29.02 -6.58
C SER A 262 27.42 -29.13 -8.10
N THR A 263 27.03 -28.07 -8.82
CA THR A 263 27.03 -28.03 -10.30
C THR A 263 28.27 -27.38 -10.89
N ILE A 264 29.13 -26.75 -10.08
CA ILE A 264 30.40 -26.17 -10.54
C ILE A 264 31.44 -27.28 -10.70
N PRO A 265 32.11 -27.42 -11.86
CA PRO A 265 33.18 -28.39 -12.05
C PRO A 265 34.36 -28.14 -11.09
N LEU A 266 34.87 -29.19 -10.44
CA LEU A 266 36.02 -29.13 -9.52
C LEU A 266 37.25 -28.44 -10.12
N ALA A 267 37.51 -28.63 -11.42
CA ALA A 267 38.63 -27.99 -12.11
C ALA A 267 38.55 -26.45 -12.06
N ARG A 268 37.35 -25.87 -12.18
CA ARG A 268 37.12 -24.40 -12.08
C ARG A 268 37.35 -23.89 -10.65
N LEU A 269 37.04 -24.71 -9.65
CA LEU A 269 37.28 -24.39 -8.24
C LEU A 269 38.77 -24.47 -7.88
N GLN A 270 39.52 -25.38 -8.52
CA GLN A 270 40.98 -25.47 -8.39
C GLN A 270 41.68 -24.28 -9.05
N GLU A 271 41.31 -23.93 -10.29
CA GLU A 271 41.90 -22.81 -11.04
C GLU A 271 41.68 -21.45 -10.36
N SER A 272 40.57 -21.30 -9.62
CA SER A 272 40.26 -20.08 -8.86
C SER A 272 40.86 -20.05 -7.46
N GLY A 273 41.50 -21.13 -6.99
CA GLY A 273 41.98 -21.27 -5.60
C GLY A 273 40.87 -21.42 -4.56
N LEU A 274 39.60 -21.41 -4.99
CA LEU A 274 38.43 -21.45 -4.11
C LEU A 274 38.23 -22.84 -3.48
N LEU A 275 38.69 -23.90 -4.14
CA LEU A 275 38.58 -25.26 -3.62
C LEU A 275 39.31 -25.42 -2.28
N THR A 276 40.49 -24.84 -2.14
CA THR A 276 41.28 -24.91 -0.90
C THR A 276 40.59 -24.15 0.23
N ALA A 277 40.01 -22.99 -0.05
CA ALA A 277 39.25 -22.22 0.92
C ALA A 277 37.99 -22.98 1.39
N LEU A 278 37.25 -23.59 0.45
CA LEU A 278 36.06 -24.38 0.76
C LEU A 278 36.38 -25.64 1.57
N LEU A 279 37.51 -26.31 1.30
CA LEU A 279 37.96 -27.46 2.08
C LEU A 279 38.37 -27.06 3.50
N ALA A 280 39.10 -25.95 3.65
CA ALA A 280 39.48 -25.43 4.97
C ALA A 280 38.26 -25.03 5.83
N LEU A 281 37.18 -24.58 5.19
CA LEU A 281 35.90 -24.26 5.85
C LEU A 281 35.04 -25.51 6.15
N ALA A 282 35.28 -26.63 5.46
CA ALA A 282 34.53 -27.87 5.60
C ALA A 282 35.14 -28.83 6.64
N GLU A 283 36.36 -28.56 7.09
CA GLU A 283 36.99 -29.30 8.18
C GLU A 283 36.43 -28.75 9.52
N PRO A 284 35.73 -29.58 10.33
CA PRO A 284 35.35 -29.17 11.67
C PRO A 284 36.63 -29.06 12.52
N ASP A 285 36.76 -27.95 13.25
CA ASP A 285 37.92 -27.60 14.10
C ASP A 285 38.75 -28.82 14.58
N GLY A 286 40.04 -28.85 14.22
CA GLY A 286 41.01 -29.74 14.81
C GLY A 286 42.45 -29.46 14.36
N PRO A 287 43.43 -29.72 15.24
CA PRO A 287 43.89 -28.87 16.33
C PRO A 287 44.95 -27.85 15.87
N SER A 288 45.09 -26.77 16.63
CA SER A 288 46.19 -25.80 16.53
C SER A 288 47.54 -26.48 16.77
N GLU A 289 48.24 -26.88 15.71
CA GLU A 289 49.67 -27.17 15.75
C GLU A 289 50.48 -25.88 15.56
N ALA A 290 50.92 -25.30 16.67
CA ALA A 290 52.05 -24.39 16.72
C ALA A 290 53.06 -24.94 17.73
N GLU A 291 54.10 -25.62 17.23
CA GLU A 291 55.30 -25.92 18.01
C GLU A 291 56.17 -24.67 18.18
N GLY A 292 56.61 -24.40 19.42
CA GLY A 292 57.54 -23.31 19.73
C GLY A 292 57.83 -23.07 21.21
N THR A 293 58.28 -24.10 21.93
CA THR A 293 59.29 -24.10 23.03
C THR A 293 59.32 -22.98 24.11
N ALA A 294 58.74 -23.28 25.30
CA ALA A 294 59.17 -23.15 26.73
C ALA A 294 60.14 -22.05 27.26
N PRO A 295 60.26 -21.79 28.61
CA PRO A 295 59.35 -22.01 29.76
C PRO A 295 59.25 -20.83 30.77
N GLY A 296 58.23 -20.85 31.66
CA GLY A 296 58.40 -20.39 33.06
C GLY A 296 57.30 -19.54 33.72
N VAL A 297 56.85 -20.04 34.88
CA VAL A 297 56.36 -19.32 36.09
C VAL A 297 54.84 -19.16 36.32
N THR A 298 54.37 -19.98 37.27
CA THR A 298 53.26 -19.91 38.26
C THR A 298 52.31 -18.70 38.35
N ALA A 299 51.00 -18.95 38.49
CA ALA A 299 50.20 -18.85 39.73
C ALA A 299 48.67 -18.84 39.49
N GLU A 300 47.93 -19.56 40.36
CA GLU A 300 46.58 -19.32 40.93
C GLU A 300 45.39 -18.98 39.98
N ALA A 301 44.36 -19.82 39.80
CA ALA A 301 43.29 -20.32 40.69
C ALA A 301 41.97 -19.51 40.58
N GLN A 302 40.85 -20.25 40.59
CA GLN A 302 39.43 -19.87 40.71
C GLN A 302 38.73 -19.38 39.43
N ASP A 303 37.46 -19.66 39.16
CA ASP A 303 36.45 -20.66 39.54
C ASP A 303 35.26 -20.23 38.67
N ASP A 304 34.70 -21.07 37.78
CA ASP A 304 33.33 -20.88 37.21
C ASP A 304 32.93 -22.04 36.27
N ASP A 305 32.96 -23.27 36.77
CA ASP A 305 32.41 -24.43 36.03
C ASP A 305 31.60 -25.37 36.93
N LEU A 306 30.57 -24.82 37.59
CA LEU A 306 29.66 -25.57 38.46
C LEU A 306 28.16 -25.35 38.20
N ILE A 307 27.77 -24.84 37.02
CA ILE A 307 26.35 -24.71 36.65
C ILE A 307 25.88 -25.86 35.75
N SER A 308 26.78 -26.64 35.15
CA SER A 308 26.41 -27.63 34.12
C SER A 308 25.94 -29.00 34.66
N THR A 309 25.92 -29.21 35.98
CA THR A 309 25.62 -30.53 36.57
C THR A 309 24.51 -30.54 37.63
N MET A 310 23.69 -29.49 37.74
CA MET A 310 22.59 -29.45 38.72
C MET A 310 21.29 -30.02 38.15
N ASP A 311 20.59 -30.84 38.94
CA ASP A 311 19.26 -31.39 38.62
C ASP A 311 18.17 -30.31 38.84
N VAL A 312 17.05 -30.46 38.14
CA VAL A 312 15.94 -29.50 38.09
C VAL A 312 15.35 -29.21 39.48
N ASP A 313 15.37 -30.19 40.38
CA ASP A 313 14.89 -30.00 41.76
C ASP A 313 15.80 -29.10 42.62
N ASP A 314 17.09 -29.03 42.33
CA ASP A 314 18.05 -28.16 43.05
C ASP A 314 17.97 -26.70 42.55
N LEU A 315 17.65 -26.49 41.28
CA LEU A 315 17.38 -25.17 40.71
C LEU A 315 16.09 -24.53 41.25
N VAL A 316 15.10 -25.36 41.60
CA VAL A 316 13.82 -24.90 42.17
C VAL A 316 13.96 -24.50 43.64
N GLN A 317 14.87 -25.12 44.41
CA GLN A 317 15.21 -24.66 45.76
C GLN A 317 16.01 -23.35 45.75
N LEU A 318 16.90 -23.14 44.78
CA LEU A 318 17.66 -21.90 44.64
C LEU A 318 16.76 -20.69 44.28
N ALA A 319 15.64 -20.92 43.58
CA ALA A 319 14.71 -19.88 43.14
C ALA A 319 13.61 -19.51 44.15
N LEU A 320 13.41 -20.30 45.23
CA LEU A 320 12.31 -20.13 46.18
C LEU A 320 12.74 -19.81 47.63
N GLY A 321 14.00 -19.44 47.87
CA GLY A 321 14.51 -19.15 49.22
C GLY A 321 15.39 -17.90 49.31
N ASP A 322 14.79 -16.71 49.31
CA ASP A 322 15.16 -15.64 50.26
C ASP A 322 14.14 -14.50 50.23
N SER A 323 13.13 -14.59 51.09
CA SER A 323 12.22 -13.47 51.43
C SER A 323 11.68 -13.68 52.83
N ALA A 324 12.56 -13.55 53.82
CA ALA A 324 12.20 -13.25 55.20
C ALA A 324 13.38 -12.62 55.93
N HIS A 325 13.51 -11.29 55.86
CA HIS A 325 13.83 -10.44 57.00
C HIS A 325 13.45 -8.99 56.74
#